data_AF-A0A850ABS4-F1
#
_entry.id   AF-A0A850ABS4-F1
#
_cell.length_a   1.000
_cell.length_b   1.000
_cell.length_c   1.000
_cell.angle_alpha   90.00
_cell.angle_beta   90.00
_cell.angle_gamma   90.00
#
_symmetry.space_group_name_H-M   'P 1'
#
loop_
_entity.id
_entity.type
_entity.pdbx_description
1 polymer ?
#
loop_
_entity_poly.entity_id
_entity_poly.type
_entity_poly.pdbx_seq_one_letter_code
_entity_poly.pdbx_strand_id
1 'polypeptide(L)'
;ARTLRFYLFGLVFASIDWPLNFAYYARNDSRTPAAVGILSVFVYLGVALPLLPRLSFLGLALADGAKHAGHAAMTIFLIYRWGGRLGQGVLRTAGQTLIAAGVMAVGVWALAQWLLALLGVAGLGPRLAVVLGPAGAGAAIYYLLLRLLRLPEAALVDRAIARIAARRRAG
;
A
#
# COMPACT_ATOMS: atom_id res chain seq x y z
N ALA A 1 -10.01 10.83 13.43
CA ALA A 1 -10.04 10.73 11.95
C ALA A 1 -8.76 11.25 11.27
N ARG A 2 -8.21 12.42 11.66
CA ARG A 2 -7.05 13.03 11.00
C ARG A 2 -5.79 12.13 11.06
N THR A 3 -5.49 11.55 12.22
CA THR A 3 -4.34 10.67 12.45
C THR A 3 -4.26 9.45 11.52
N LEU A 4 -5.39 8.77 11.28
CA LEU A 4 -5.45 7.59 10.40
C LEU A 4 -5.04 7.92 8.96
N ARG A 5 -5.42 9.12 8.46
CA ARG A 5 -5.08 9.56 7.11
C ARG A 5 -3.58 9.72 6.87
N PHE A 6 -2.83 10.12 7.90
CA PHE A 6 -1.38 10.24 7.80
C PHE A 6 -0.66 8.90 7.91
N TYR A 7 -1.20 7.95 8.68
CA TYR A 7 -0.72 6.56 8.68
C TYR A 7 -0.88 5.89 7.31
N LEU A 8 -1.98 6.16 6.59
CA LEU A 8 -2.17 5.66 5.23
C LEU A 8 -1.05 6.08 4.28
N PHE A 9 -0.49 7.28 4.47
CA PHE A 9 0.62 7.75 3.64
C PHE A 9 1.91 6.97 3.92
N GLY A 10 2.24 6.73 5.20
CA GLY A 10 3.38 5.91 5.59
C GLY A 10 3.27 4.46 5.12
N LEU A 11 2.05 3.91 5.09
CA LEU A 11 1.78 2.53 4.67
C LEU A 11 2.21 2.25 3.22
N VAL A 12 2.06 3.23 2.32
CA VAL A 12 2.47 3.08 0.92
C VAL A 12 3.96 2.80 0.83
N PHE A 13 4.77 3.58 1.53
CA PHE A 13 6.22 3.40 1.51
C PHE A 13 6.66 2.14 2.26
N ALA A 14 6.02 1.83 3.40
CA ALA A 14 6.28 0.59 4.11
C ALA A 14 6.03 -0.64 3.22
N SER A 15 4.97 -0.63 2.40
CA SER A 15 4.65 -1.74 1.50
C SER A 15 5.70 -2.00 0.41
N ILE A 16 6.52 -1.00 0.08
CA ILE A 16 7.60 -1.10 -0.91
C ILE A 16 8.88 -1.65 -0.28
N ASP A 17 9.19 -1.29 0.96
CA ASP A 17 10.43 -1.68 1.63
C ASP A 17 10.52 -3.19 1.89
N TRP A 18 9.40 -3.82 2.22
CA TRP A 18 9.35 -5.26 2.54
C TRP A 18 9.85 -6.13 1.37
N PRO A 19 9.29 -6.03 0.14
CA PRO A 19 9.78 -6.77 -1.02
C PRO A 19 11.25 -6.48 -1.37
N LEU A 20 11.72 -5.25 -1.20
CA LEU A 20 13.11 -4.89 -1.55
C LEU A 20 14.12 -5.56 -0.62
N ASN A 21 13.85 -5.63 0.68
CA ASN A 21 14.72 -6.35 1.62
C ASN A 21 14.80 -7.85 1.25
N PHE A 22 13.68 -8.48 0.89
CA PHE A 22 13.67 -9.86 0.41
C PHE A 22 14.45 -10.05 -0.90
N ALA A 23 14.39 -9.08 -1.82
CA ALA A 23 15.15 -9.16 -3.07
C ALA A 23 16.66 -9.13 -2.85
N TYR A 24 17.16 -8.37 -1.86
CA TYR A 24 18.56 -8.37 -1.47
C TYR A 24 18.97 -9.66 -0.74
N TYR A 25 18.12 -10.16 0.17
CA TYR A 25 18.35 -11.45 0.82
C TYR A 25 18.41 -12.62 -0.19
N ALA A 26 17.56 -12.59 -1.22
CA ALA A 26 17.60 -13.58 -2.30
C ALA A 26 18.89 -13.55 -3.13
N ARG A 27 19.61 -12.42 -3.13
CA ARG A 27 20.94 -12.27 -3.75
C ARG A 27 22.08 -12.61 -2.79
N ASN A 28 21.76 -13.19 -1.64
CA ASN A 28 22.68 -13.49 -0.55
C ASN A 28 23.44 -12.26 -0.02
N ASP A 29 22.86 -11.06 -0.21
CA ASP A 29 23.41 -9.80 0.28
C ASP A 29 22.49 -9.21 1.35
N SER A 30 22.82 -9.48 2.60
CA SER A 30 22.12 -8.90 3.76
C SER A 30 22.76 -7.60 4.26
N ARG A 31 23.97 -7.27 3.82
CA ARG A 31 24.76 -6.15 4.36
C ARG A 31 24.34 -4.83 3.73
N THR A 32 24.11 -4.83 2.42
CA THR A 32 23.68 -3.66 1.67
C THR A 32 22.32 -3.13 2.12
N PRO A 33 21.24 -3.94 2.22
CA PRO A 33 19.95 -3.44 2.72
C PRO A 33 20.02 -3.05 4.19
N ALA A 34 20.84 -3.71 5.01
CA ALA A 34 21.01 -3.33 6.42
C ALA A 34 21.69 -1.96 6.58
N ALA A 35 22.75 -1.69 5.82
CA ALA A 35 23.43 -0.40 5.84
C ALA A 35 22.53 0.75 5.34
N VAL A 36 21.76 0.50 4.28
CA VAL A 36 20.77 1.46 3.76
C VAL A 36 19.64 1.67 4.77
N GLY A 37 19.20 0.61 5.44
CA GLY A 37 18.22 0.67 6.52
C GLY A 37 18.70 1.55 7.67
N ILE A 38 19.96 1.42 8.09
CA ILE A 38 20.58 2.31 9.09
C ILE A 38 20.62 3.75 8.58
N LEU A 39 20.99 3.99 7.32
CA LEU A 39 21.00 5.35 6.77
C LEU A 39 19.60 5.97 6.73
N SER A 40 18.58 5.17 6.44
CA SER A 40 17.18 5.61 6.44
C SER A 40 16.73 6.10 7.81
N VAL A 41 17.25 5.55 8.91
CA VAL A 41 16.96 6.04 10.28
C VAL A 41 17.45 7.47 10.48
N PHE A 42 18.55 7.88 9.85
CA PHE A 42 18.99 9.28 9.89
C PHE A 42 18.07 10.19 9.07
N VAL A 43 17.51 9.70 7.96
CA VAL A 43 16.46 10.43 7.21
C VAL A 43 15.21 10.58 8.07
N TYR A 44 14.79 9.51 8.76
CA TYR A 44 13.71 9.56 9.73
C TYR A 44 13.96 10.62 10.80
N LEU A 45 15.12 10.61 11.46
CA LEU A 45 15.45 11.56 12.52
C LEU A 45 15.52 13.00 11.98
N GLY A 46 16.10 13.21 10.79
CA GLY A 46 16.20 14.51 10.13
C GLY A 46 14.85 15.13 9.79
N VAL A 47 13.83 14.31 9.54
CA VAL A 47 12.45 14.77 9.30
C VAL A 47 11.64 14.82 10.59
N ALA A 48 11.79 13.84 11.49
CA ALA A 48 11.04 13.72 12.73
C ALA A 48 11.35 14.88 13.69
N LEU A 49 12.63 15.16 13.95
CA LEU A 49 13.05 16.16 14.94
C LEU A 49 12.51 17.58 14.67
N PRO A 50 12.54 18.13 13.43
CA PRO A 50 11.97 19.45 13.15
C PRO A 50 10.44 19.46 13.08
N LEU A 51 9.79 18.33 12.76
CA LEU A 51 8.33 18.25 12.67
C LEU A 51 7.68 17.90 14.01
N LEU A 52 8.38 17.26 14.94
CA LEU A 52 7.85 16.83 16.23
C LEU A 52 7.24 17.98 17.05
N PRO A 53 7.87 19.18 17.16
CA PRO A 53 7.31 20.29 17.93
C PRO A 53 6.08 20.92 17.27
N ARG A 54 5.95 20.81 15.94
CA ARG A 54 4.93 21.50 15.14
C ARG A 54 3.72 20.62 14.83
N LEU A 55 3.96 19.32 14.67
CA LEU A 55 2.99 18.35 14.17
C LEU A 55 2.82 17.17 15.12
N SER A 56 3.60 17.08 16.21
CA SER A 56 3.52 15.99 17.20
C SER A 56 3.55 14.63 16.50
N PHE A 57 2.60 13.75 16.78
CA PHE A 57 2.45 12.42 16.18
C PHE A 57 2.33 12.42 14.65
N LEU A 58 1.84 13.51 14.05
CA LEU A 58 1.78 13.65 12.58
C LEU A 58 3.17 13.82 11.97
N GLY A 59 4.09 14.46 12.68
CA GLY A 59 5.48 14.61 12.26
C GLY A 59 6.19 13.25 12.17
N LEU A 60 5.86 12.34 13.09
CA LEU A 60 6.39 10.99 13.12
C LEU A 60 5.90 10.15 11.93
N ALA A 61 4.61 10.22 11.58
CA ALA A 61 4.06 9.50 10.43
C ALA A 61 4.64 9.97 9.09
N LEU A 62 4.88 11.28 8.94
CA LEU A 62 5.55 11.84 7.77
C LEU A 62 7.03 11.45 7.72
N ALA A 63 7.71 11.46 8.87
CA ALA A 63 9.08 10.99 8.97
C ALA A 63 9.22 9.50 8.63
N ASP A 64 8.26 8.67 9.03
CA ASP A 64 8.25 7.24 8.71
C ASP A 64 8.02 6.99 7.21
N GLY A 65 7.14 7.74 6.57
CA GLY A 65 7.00 7.74 5.10
C GLY A 65 8.28 8.19 4.38
N ALA A 66 8.95 9.24 4.87
CA ALA A 66 10.20 9.74 4.31
C ALA A 66 11.36 8.74 4.46
N LYS A 67 11.43 8.03 5.60
CA LYS A 67 12.37 6.93 5.85
C LYS A 67 12.22 5.83 4.81
N HIS A 68 11.00 5.33 4.65
CA HIS A 68 10.70 4.26 3.71
C HIS A 68 10.89 4.71 2.24
N ALA A 69 10.55 5.95 1.90
CA ALA A 69 10.85 6.53 0.57
C ALA A 69 12.36 6.60 0.29
N GLY A 70 13.15 7.04 1.27
CA GLY A 70 14.60 7.12 1.18
C GLY A 70 15.24 5.74 1.06
N HIS A 71 14.81 4.77 1.87
CA HIS A 71 15.26 3.38 1.81
C HIS A 71 14.97 2.77 0.44
N ALA A 72 13.72 2.87 -0.04
CA ALA A 72 13.31 2.39 -1.35
C ALA A 72 14.11 3.04 -2.49
N ALA A 73 14.28 4.36 -2.48
CA ALA A 73 15.04 5.08 -3.51
C ALA A 73 16.50 4.64 -3.55
N MET A 74 17.15 4.52 -2.39
CA MET A 74 18.54 4.08 -2.28
C MET A 74 18.73 2.63 -2.72
N THR A 75 17.84 1.73 -2.29
CA THR A 75 17.91 0.30 -2.65
C THR A 75 17.62 0.08 -4.13
N ILE A 76 16.69 0.83 -4.74
CA ILE A 76 16.45 0.85 -6.19
C ILE A 76 17.69 1.37 -6.92
N PHE A 77 18.28 2.48 -6.48
CA PHE A 77 19.48 3.05 -7.07
C PHE A 77 20.66 2.05 -7.06
N LEU A 78 20.87 1.36 -5.94
CA LEU A 78 21.92 0.34 -5.81
C LEU A 78 21.68 -0.87 -6.73
N ILE A 79 20.42 -1.30 -6.90
CA ILE A 79 20.06 -2.36 -7.87
C ILE A 79 20.48 -1.94 -9.29
N TYR A 80 20.11 -0.72 -9.71
CA TYR A 80 20.46 -0.19 -11.03
C TYR A 80 21.98 0.00 -11.19
N ARG A 81 22.68 0.45 -10.15
CA ARG A 81 24.13 0.71 -10.17
C ARG A 81 24.98 -0.55 -10.32
N TRP A 82 24.48 -1.71 -9.86
CA TRP A 82 25.16 -3.00 -9.95
C TRP A 82 24.71 -3.84 -11.15
N GLY A 83 24.12 -3.20 -12.17
CA GLY A 83 23.68 -3.88 -13.40
C GLY A 83 22.41 -4.72 -13.23
N GLY A 84 21.79 -4.68 -12.06
CA GLY A 84 20.49 -5.28 -11.82
C GLY A 84 19.40 -4.46 -12.51
N ARG A 85 18.57 -5.11 -13.32
CA ARG A 85 17.35 -4.51 -13.84
C ARG A 85 16.19 -4.95 -12.95
N LEU A 86 15.29 -4.04 -12.62
CA LEU A 86 13.96 -4.46 -12.17
C LEU A 86 13.38 -5.35 -13.27
N GLY A 87 12.76 -6.48 -12.89
CA GLY A 87 12.26 -7.46 -13.84
C GLY A 87 11.39 -6.82 -14.93
N GLN A 88 11.42 -7.39 -16.13
CA GLN A 88 10.57 -6.94 -17.24
C GLN A 88 9.11 -6.88 -16.78
N GLY A 89 8.50 -5.69 -16.84
CA GLY A 89 7.10 -5.48 -16.47
C GLY A 89 6.85 -4.84 -15.10
N VAL A 90 7.84 -4.67 -14.21
CA VAL A 90 7.60 -4.03 -12.89
C VAL A 90 7.00 -2.63 -13.01
N LEU A 91 7.56 -1.78 -13.87
CA LEU A 91 7.03 -0.42 -14.11
C LEU A 91 5.64 -0.44 -14.74
N ARG A 92 5.41 -1.38 -15.67
CA ARG A 92 4.10 -1.54 -16.33
C ARG A 92 3.04 -1.98 -15.32
N THR A 93 3.33 -2.99 -14.51
CA THR A 93 2.43 -3.47 -13.45
C THR A 93 2.20 -2.39 -12.41
N ALA A 94 3.24 -1.66 -11.98
CA ALA A 94 3.10 -0.53 -11.05
C ALA A 94 2.19 0.58 -11.61
N GLY A 95 2.35 0.94 -12.90
CA GLY A 95 1.46 1.90 -13.56
C GLY A 95 0.01 1.41 -13.64
N GLN A 96 -0.18 0.14 -14.00
CA GLN A 96 -1.50 -0.49 -14.11
C GLN A 96 -2.21 -0.59 -12.75
N THR A 97 -1.49 -0.96 -11.68
CA THR A 97 -2.05 -1.01 -10.33
C THR A 97 -2.32 0.38 -9.76
N LEU A 98 -1.50 1.38 -10.11
CA LEU A 98 -1.74 2.77 -9.74
C LEU A 98 -3.02 3.32 -10.39
N ILE A 99 -3.23 3.04 -11.68
CA ILE A 99 -4.48 3.41 -12.38
C ILE A 99 -5.66 2.68 -11.75
N ALA A 100 -5.53 1.39 -11.47
CA ALA A 100 -6.61 0.61 -10.83
C ALA A 100 -6.97 1.16 -9.44
N ALA A 101 -5.97 1.54 -8.64
CA ALA A 101 -6.17 2.18 -7.34
C ALA A 101 -6.83 3.56 -7.48
N GLY A 102 -6.47 4.34 -8.51
CA GLY A 102 -7.10 5.63 -8.80
C GLY A 102 -8.59 5.50 -9.14
N VAL A 103 -8.95 4.56 -10.04
CA VAL A 103 -10.35 4.30 -10.40
C VAL A 103 -11.15 3.80 -9.19
N MET A 104 -10.56 2.91 -8.39
CA MET A 104 -11.16 2.46 -7.13
C MET A 104 -11.40 3.64 -6.18
N ALA A 105 -10.42 4.52 -5.98
CA ALA A 105 -10.54 5.66 -5.06
C ALA A 105 -11.70 6.58 -5.45
N VAL A 106 -11.85 6.89 -6.75
CA VAL A 106 -12.95 7.71 -7.26
C VAL A 106 -14.30 7.02 -7.05
N GLY A 107 -14.40 5.73 -7.38
CA GLY A 107 -15.65 4.96 -7.23
C GLY A 107 -16.11 4.84 -5.77
N VAL A 108 -15.17 4.53 -4.87
CA VAL A 108 -15.42 4.45 -3.42
C VAL A 108 -15.81 5.80 -2.85
N TRP A 109 -15.15 6.89 -3.26
CA TRP A 109 -15.49 8.24 -2.81
C TRP A 109 -16.90 8.64 -3.25
N ALA A 110 -17.24 8.43 -4.52
CA ALA A 110 -18.57 8.74 -5.05
C ALA A 110 -19.67 7.96 -4.32
N LEU A 111 -19.46 6.65 -4.11
CA LEU A 111 -20.40 5.80 -3.38
C LEU A 111 -20.55 6.23 -1.91
N ALA A 112 -19.45 6.57 -1.24
CA ALA A 112 -19.48 7.02 0.15
C ALA A 112 -20.29 8.32 0.30
N GLN A 113 -20.08 9.29 -0.60
CA GLN A 113 -20.82 10.55 -0.59
C GLN A 113 -22.32 10.35 -0.87
N TRP A 114 -22.64 9.47 -1.82
CA TRP A 114 -24.02 9.13 -2.14
C TRP A 114 -24.73 8.46 -0.95
N LEU A 115 -24.09 7.48 -0.30
CA LEU A 115 -24.64 6.82 0.89
C LEU A 115 -24.80 7.77 2.08
N LEU A 116 -23.83 8.66 2.30
CA LEU A 116 -23.90 9.68 3.34
C LEU A 116 -25.07 10.65 3.11
N ALA A 117 -25.30 11.08 1.86
CA ALA A 117 -26.39 11.98 1.50
C ALA A 117 -27.77 11.33 1.68
N LEU A 118 -27.89 10.02 1.40
CA LEU A 118 -29.14 9.28 1.49
C LEU A 118 -29.50 8.83 2.91
N LEU A 119 -28.53 8.29 3.64
CA LEU A 119 -28.76 7.57 4.90
C LEU A 119 -28.33 8.39 6.12
N GLY A 120 -27.47 9.39 5.94
CA GLY A 120 -26.81 10.10 7.03
C GLY A 120 -25.93 9.19 7.88
N VAL A 121 -25.67 9.59 9.13
CA VAL A 121 -24.85 8.84 10.11
C VAL A 121 -25.55 8.62 11.46
N ALA A 122 -26.86 8.88 11.51
CA ALA A 122 -27.67 8.68 12.70
C ALA A 122 -28.05 7.21 12.82
N GLY A 123 -27.63 6.57 13.91
CA GLY A 123 -27.87 5.14 14.16
C GLY A 123 -26.79 4.22 13.59
N LEU A 124 -26.84 2.96 14.03
CA LEU A 124 -25.80 1.95 13.77
C LEU A 124 -25.88 1.40 12.34
N GLY A 125 -27.08 1.23 11.79
CA GLY A 125 -27.32 0.74 10.42
C GLY A 125 -26.70 1.63 9.34
N PRO A 126 -27.03 2.94 9.27
CA PRO A 126 -26.43 3.88 8.32
C PRO A 126 -24.90 3.96 8.45
N ARG A 127 -24.37 3.92 9.69
CA ARG A 127 -22.92 3.90 9.93
C ARG A 127 -22.26 2.66 9.34
N LEU A 128 -22.85 1.47 9.53
CA LEU A 128 -22.33 0.24 8.93
C LEU A 128 -22.44 0.26 7.41
N ALA A 129 -23.54 0.76 6.85
CA ALA A 129 -23.71 0.88 5.40
C ALA A 129 -22.66 1.81 4.77
N VAL A 130 -22.41 2.97 5.37
CA VAL A 130 -21.41 3.95 4.91
C VAL A 130 -19.98 3.43 5.05
N VAL A 131 -19.71 2.48 5.95
CA VAL A 131 -18.39 1.87 6.10
C VAL A 131 -18.23 0.63 5.21
N LEU A 132 -19.12 -0.36 5.36
CA LEU A 132 -19.03 -1.66 4.69
C LEU A 132 -19.35 -1.58 3.20
N GLY A 133 -20.27 -0.70 2.80
CA GLY A 133 -20.65 -0.52 1.39
C GLY A 133 -19.45 -0.07 0.54
N PRO A 134 -18.82 1.07 0.85
CA PRO A 134 -17.63 1.52 0.13
C PRO A 134 -16.43 0.57 0.27
N ALA A 135 -16.25 -0.12 1.41
CA ALA A 135 -15.20 -1.13 1.55
C ALA A 135 -15.40 -2.31 0.59
N GLY A 136 -16.62 -2.86 0.53
CA GLY A 136 -16.96 -3.97 -0.36
C GLY A 136 -16.89 -3.57 -1.83
N ALA A 137 -17.41 -2.38 -2.17
CA ALA A 137 -17.33 -1.85 -3.53
C ALA A 137 -15.88 -1.61 -3.96
N GLY A 138 -15.04 -1.06 -3.08
CA GLY A 138 -13.61 -0.87 -3.36
C GLY A 138 -12.89 -2.18 -3.67
N ALA A 139 -13.12 -3.21 -2.84
CA ALA A 139 -12.56 -4.54 -3.08
C ALA A 139 -13.02 -5.13 -4.42
N ALA A 140 -14.31 -5.02 -4.74
CA ALA A 140 -14.87 -5.50 -5.99
C ALA A 140 -14.29 -4.76 -7.21
N ILE A 141 -14.26 -3.43 -7.18
CA ILE A 141 -13.72 -2.58 -8.26
C ILE A 141 -12.25 -2.92 -8.50
N TYR A 142 -11.45 -2.97 -7.44
CA TYR A 142 -10.02 -3.27 -7.56
C TYR A 142 -9.79 -4.67 -8.15
N TYR A 143 -10.49 -5.70 -7.65
CA TYR A 143 -10.39 -7.05 -8.18
C TYR A 143 -10.82 -7.15 -9.65
N LEU A 144 -11.94 -6.51 -10.02
CA LEU A 144 -12.41 -6.46 -11.41
C LEU A 144 -11.37 -5.82 -12.34
N LEU A 145 -10.74 -4.72 -11.90
CA LEU A 145 -9.70 -4.05 -12.67
C LEU A 145 -8.43 -4.90 -12.80
N LEU A 146 -8.00 -5.60 -11.75
CA LEU A 146 -6.89 -6.55 -11.85
C LEU A 146 -7.17 -7.65 -12.87
N ARG A 147 -8.41 -8.20 -12.88
CA ARG A 147 -8.82 -9.23 -13.82
C ARG A 147 -8.91 -8.70 -15.26
N LEU A 148 -9.44 -7.49 -15.45
CA LEU A 148 -9.54 -6.84 -16.76
C LEU A 148 -8.16 -6.52 -17.35
N LEU A 149 -7.23 -6.05 -16.50
CA LEU A 149 -5.84 -5.78 -16.86
C LEU A 149 -4.99 -7.05 -17.01
N ARG A 150 -5.59 -8.23 -16.77
CA ARG A 150 -4.95 -9.56 -16.83
C ARG A 150 -3.68 -9.63 -15.99
N LEU A 151 -3.74 -9.01 -14.81
CA LEU A 151 -2.63 -8.95 -13.89
C LEU A 151 -2.46 -10.31 -13.18
N PRO A 152 -1.21 -10.83 -13.04
CA PRO A 152 -0.94 -12.10 -12.36
C PRO A 152 -1.54 -12.20 -10.95
N GLU A 153 -1.69 -11.05 -10.29
CA GLU A 153 -2.25 -10.88 -8.95
C GLU A 153 -3.72 -11.32 -8.88
N ALA A 154 -4.49 -11.17 -9.97
CA ALA A 154 -5.88 -11.66 -10.01
C ALA A 154 -5.93 -13.19 -9.85
N ALA A 155 -5.00 -13.90 -10.48
CA ALA A 155 -4.91 -15.36 -10.37
C ALA A 155 -4.48 -15.84 -8.97
N LEU A 156 -3.84 -14.98 -8.16
CA LEU A 156 -3.56 -15.29 -6.76
C LEU A 156 -4.84 -15.23 -5.92
N VAL A 157 -5.67 -14.21 -6.16
CA VAL A 157 -6.97 -14.05 -5.50
C VAL A 157 -7.90 -15.22 -5.85
N ASP A 158 -7.98 -15.58 -7.13
CA ASP A 158 -8.80 -16.71 -7.60
C ASP A 158 -8.40 -18.02 -6.93
N ARG A 159 -7.08 -18.26 -6.80
CA ARG A 159 -6.54 -19.44 -6.10
C ARG A 159 -6.85 -19.45 -4.61
N ALA A 160 -6.79 -18.29 -3.95
CA ALA A 160 -7.14 -18.17 -2.54
C ALA A 160 -8.63 -18.46 -2.29
N ILE A 161 -9.51 -17.90 -3.13
CA ILE A 161 -10.96 -18.15 -3.07
C ILE A 161 -11.25 -19.64 -3.30
N ALA A 162 -10.65 -20.25 -4.33
CA ALA A 162 -10.82 -21.67 -4.62
C ALA A 162 -10.40 -22.56 -3.44
N ARG A 163 -9.28 -22.24 -2.77
CA ARG A 163 -8.83 -22.96 -1.57
C ARG A 163 -9.82 -22.86 -0.42
N ILE A 164 -10.37 -21.67 -0.16
CA ILE A 164 -11.34 -21.47 0.93
C ILE A 164 -12.63 -22.24 0.63
N ALA A 165 -13.11 -22.18 -0.62
CA ALA A 165 -14.29 -22.91 -1.07
C ALA A 165 -14.11 -24.44 -0.96
N ALA A 166 -12.92 -24.96 -1.31
CA ALA A 166 -12.60 -26.37 -1.17
C ALA A 166 -12.58 -26.83 0.30
N ARG A 167 -12.01 -26.02 1.20
CA ARG A 167 -11.99 -26.32 2.65
C ARG A 167 -13.39 -26.37 3.27
N ARG A 168 -14.29 -25.47 2.84
CA ARG A 168 -15.69 -25.45 3.30
C ARG A 168 -16.53 -26.63 2.80
N ARG A 169 -16.10 -27.32 1.75
CA ARG A 169 -16.78 -28.52 1.23
C ARG A 169 -16.27 -29.82 1.86
N ALA A 170 -15.15 -29.76 2.58
CA ALA A 170 -14.45 -30.92 3.14
C ALA A 170 -14.62 -31.06 4.67
N GLY A 171 -15.34 -30.15 5.32
CA GLY A 171 -15.75 -30.23 6.72
C GLY A 171 -17.26 -30.06 6.82
#